data_AF-A0A7G9ZEA0-F1
#
_entry.id   AF-A0A7G9ZEA0-F1
#
_cell.length_a   1.000
_cell.length_b   1.000
_cell.length_c   1.000
_cell.angle_alpha   90.00
_cell.angle_beta   90.00
_cell.angle_gamma   90.00
#
_symmetry.space_group_name_H-M   'P 1'
#
loop_
_entity.id
_entity.type
_entity.pdbx_description
1 polymer ?
#
loop_
_entity_poly.entity_id
_entity_poly.type
_entity_poly.pdbx_seq_one_letter_code
_entity_poly.pdbx_strand_id
1 'polypeptide(L)'
;AFSAIGNIEGQWKVAGHELTSLSEQMLVSCDTEDDGCGGGLMDNAFQWIVSSNKGNVFTEQSYPYASKGGKMPPCNMSGKVVGANIRDHVDLPKDENAIA
;
A
#
# COMPACT_ATOMS: atom_id res chain seq x y z
N ALA A 1 3.34 -4.93 2.87
CA ALA A 1 2.08 -4.19 3.19
C ALA A 1 2.32 -2.94 4.07
N PHE A 2 2.43 -3.04 5.40
CA PHE A 2 2.52 -1.86 6.29
C PHE A 2 3.63 -0.86 5.92
N SER A 3 4.83 -1.34 5.56
CA SER A 3 5.93 -0.47 5.11
C SER A 3 5.56 0.35 3.87
N ALA A 4 5.00 -0.31 2.84
CA ALA A 4 4.57 0.35 1.61
C ALA A 4 3.43 1.35 1.88
N ILE A 5 2.42 0.97 2.67
CA ILE A 5 1.31 1.86 3.00
C ILE A 5 1.77 3.08 3.80
N GLY A 6 2.55 2.90 4.86
CA GLY A 6 3.09 4.00 5.65
C GLY A 6 3.98 4.94 4.84
N ASN A 7 4.77 4.41 3.89
CA ASN A 7 5.49 5.24 2.92
C ASN A 7 4.53 6.11 2.09
N ILE A 8 3.47 5.52 1.52
CA ILE A 8 2.50 6.26 0.71
C ILE A 8 1.76 7.30 1.54
N GLU A 9 1.35 6.99 2.78
CA GLU A 9 0.74 7.97 3.69
C GLU A 9 1.64 9.19 3.91
N GLY A 10 2.94 8.93 4.17
CA GLY A 10 3.95 9.97 4.34
C GLY A 10 4.13 10.82 3.09
N GLN A 11 4.33 10.17 1.93
CA GLN A 11 4.49 10.86 0.64
C GLN A 11 3.24 11.66 0.27
N TRP A 12 2.05 11.12 0.52
CA TRP A 12 0.78 11.80 0.27
C TRP A 12 0.63 13.07 1.11
N LYS A 13 1.01 13.01 2.39
CA LYS A 13 1.03 14.20 3.26
C LYS A 13 2.07 15.23 2.79
N VAL A 14 3.28 14.79 2.44
CA VAL A 14 4.35 15.67 1.92
C VAL A 14 3.94 16.36 0.62
N ALA A 15 3.14 15.70 -0.22
CA ALA A 15 2.58 16.29 -1.44
C ALA A 15 1.51 17.38 -1.19
N GLY A 16 1.14 17.63 0.07
CA GLY A 16 0.22 18.70 0.47
C GLY A 16 -1.23 18.26 0.70
N HIS A 17 -1.50 16.96 0.71
CA HIS A 17 -2.83 16.43 1.03
C HIS A 17 -3.04 16.29 2.55
N GLU A 18 -4.26 15.95 2.95
CA GLU A 18 -4.54 15.61 4.35
C GLU A 18 -3.91 14.27 4.74
N LEU A 19 -3.44 14.17 5.98
CA LEU A 19 -2.88 12.92 6.50
C LEU A 19 -4.01 11.91 6.61
N THR A 20 -4.01 10.95 5.70
CA THR A 20 -5.09 9.98 5.52
C THR A 20 -4.55 8.60 5.83
N SER A 21 -5.21 7.87 6.73
CA SER A 21 -4.86 6.47 6.98
C SER A 21 -5.33 5.58 5.83
N LEU A 22 -4.44 4.74 5.34
CA LEU A 22 -4.57 3.93 4.13
C LEU A 22 -4.57 2.44 4.48
N SER A 23 -5.13 1.62 3.58
CA SER A 23 -5.44 0.22 3.85
C SER A 23 -4.29 -0.73 3.56
N GLU A 24 -3.73 -1.38 4.57
CA GLU A 24 -2.86 -2.53 4.37
C GLU A 24 -3.62 -3.75 3.90
N GLN A 25 -4.90 -3.88 4.27
CA GLN A 25 -5.71 -5.02 3.87
C GLN A 25 -5.88 -5.11 2.35
N MET A 26 -5.91 -3.97 1.67
CA MET A 26 -5.89 -3.91 0.21
C MET A 26 -4.72 -4.73 -0.35
N LEU A 27 -3.50 -4.49 0.14
CA LEU A 27 -2.33 -5.25 -0.32
C LEU A 27 -2.42 -6.70 0.15
N VAL A 28 -2.68 -6.94 1.43
CA VAL A 28 -2.66 -8.31 2.00
C VAL A 28 -3.67 -9.23 1.30
N SER A 29 -4.83 -8.73 0.89
CA SER A 29 -5.87 -9.55 0.27
C SER A 29 -5.90 -9.54 -1.25
N CYS A 30 -5.42 -8.47 -1.90
CA CYS A 30 -5.64 -8.24 -3.33
C CYS A 30 -4.36 -8.18 -4.15
N ASP A 31 -3.20 -7.91 -3.53
CA ASP A 31 -1.93 -7.99 -4.22
C ASP A 31 -1.66 -9.45 -4.61
N THR A 32 -1.45 -9.68 -5.91
CA THR A 32 -1.19 -11.00 -6.47
C THR A 32 0.30 -11.25 -6.74
N GLU A 33 1.15 -10.24 -6.55
CA GLU A 33 2.61 -10.34 -6.68
C GLU A 33 3.27 -10.73 -5.33
N ASP A 34 2.58 -10.51 -4.22
CA ASP A 34 2.99 -10.86 -2.86
C ASP A 34 2.14 -12.00 -2.25
N ASP A 35 2.63 -12.62 -1.16
CA ASP A 35 2.03 -13.81 -0.53
C ASP A 35 1.10 -13.47 0.65
N GLY A 36 0.60 -12.24 0.73
CA GLY A 36 -0.29 -11.77 1.80
C GLY A 36 0.32 -11.98 3.20
N CYS A 37 -0.26 -12.88 4.00
CA CYS A 37 0.27 -13.23 5.33
C CYS A 37 1.60 -14.03 5.29
N GLY A 38 1.97 -14.59 4.13
CA GLY A 38 3.22 -15.32 3.92
C GLY A 38 4.46 -14.43 3.78
N GLY A 39 4.26 -13.13 3.54
CA GLY A 39 5.32 -12.17 3.29
C GLY A 39 5.14 -11.44 1.97
N GLY A 40 6.06 -10.53 1.67
CA GLY A 40 6.03 -9.73 0.46
C GLY A 40 7.09 -8.64 0.47
N LEU A 41 7.27 -7.97 -0.67
CA LEU A 41 8.24 -6.90 -0.87
C LEU A 41 7.54 -5.57 -1.14
N MET A 42 8.11 -4.47 -0.65
CA MET A 42 7.53 -3.13 -0.88
C MET A 42 7.49 -2.78 -2.37
N ASP A 43 8.52 -3.16 -3.13
CA ASP A 43 8.62 -2.85 -4.57
C ASP A 43 7.52 -3.58 -5.35
N ASN A 44 7.25 -4.84 -5.02
CA ASN A 44 6.12 -5.59 -5.58
C ASN A 44 4.79 -4.89 -5.30
N ALA A 45 4.58 -4.48 -4.05
CA ALA A 45 3.36 -3.78 -3.66
C ALA A 45 3.18 -2.44 -4.40
N PHE A 46 4.24 -1.63 -4.54
CA PHE A 46 4.19 -0.39 -5.31
C PHE A 46 3.88 -0.67 -6.79
N GLN A 47 4.57 -1.65 -7.37
CA GLN A 47 4.36 -2.07 -8.74
C GLN A 47 2.90 -2.52 -8.97
N TRP A 48 2.36 -3.38 -8.10
CA TRP A 48 0.98 -3.85 -8.18
C TRP A 48 -0.04 -2.70 -8.05
N ILE A 49 0.19 -1.76 -7.12
CA ILE A 49 -0.68 -0.59 -6.97
C ILE A 49 -0.75 0.18 -8.29
N VAL A 50 0.39 0.47 -8.91
CA VAL A 50 0.46 1.24 -10.16
C VAL A 50 -0.12 0.46 -11.34
N SER A 51 0.32 -0.78 -11.56
CA SER A 51 -0.01 -1.56 -12.75
C SER A 51 -1.41 -2.18 -12.72
N SER A 52 -1.80 -2.72 -11.56
CA SER A 52 -3.00 -3.54 -11.39
C SER A 52 -4.13 -2.78 -10.69
N ASN A 53 -3.81 -1.82 -9.80
CA ASN A 53 -4.79 -1.00 -9.11
C ASN A 53 -4.88 0.47 -9.59
N LYS A 54 -4.29 0.78 -10.75
CA LYS A 54 -4.34 2.12 -11.40
C LYS A 54 -3.79 3.24 -10.51
N GLY A 55 -2.81 2.93 -9.68
CA GLY A 55 -2.20 3.84 -8.72
C GLY A 55 -3.04 4.06 -7.45
N ASN A 56 -4.24 3.51 -7.36
CA ASN A 56 -5.15 3.83 -6.27
C ASN A 56 -4.80 3.07 -4.99
N VAL A 57 -4.91 3.77 -3.85
CA VAL A 57 -4.79 3.18 -2.52
C VAL A 57 -6.03 3.52 -1.72
N PHE A 58 -6.68 2.52 -1.13
CA PHE A 58 -7.90 2.73 -0.38
C PHE A 58 -7.64 3.25 1.02
N THR A 59 -8.60 3.98 1.58
CA THR A 59 -8.58 4.40 2.99
C THR A 59 -8.76 3.19 3.91
N GLU A 60 -8.08 3.22 5.06
CA GLU A 60 -8.23 2.21 6.12
C GLU A 60 -9.68 2.14 6.60
N GLN A 61 -10.38 3.28 6.66
CA GLN A 61 -11.79 3.33 7.04
C GLN A 61 -12.70 2.51 6.11
N SER A 62 -12.45 2.54 4.80
CA SER A 62 -13.28 1.82 3.81
C SER A 62 -12.86 0.35 3.62
N TYR A 63 -11.61 0.02 3.98
CA TYR A 63 -11.07 -1.32 3.90
C TYR A 63 -10.17 -1.64 5.11
N PRO A 64 -10.76 -1.91 6.29
CA PRO A 64 -9.99 -2.06 7.52
C PRO A 64 -9.12 -3.31 7.56
N TYR A 65 -8.04 -3.26 8.32
CA TYR A 65 -7.18 -4.41 8.60
C TYR A 65 -7.92 -5.54 9.34
N ALA A 66 -8.05 -6.66 8.66
CA ALA A 66 -8.77 -7.86 9.09
C ALA A 66 -7.88 -9.11 9.14
N SER A 67 -6.59 -9.00 8.81
CA SER A 67 -5.64 -10.12 8.79
C SER A 67 -4.98 -10.44 10.14
N LYS A 68 -5.62 -10.04 11.24
CA LYS A 68 -5.17 -10.37 12.59
C LYS A 68 -5.18 -11.89 12.82
N GLY A 69 -4.09 -12.41 13.39
CA GLY A 69 -3.95 -13.84 13.67
C GLY A 69 -3.72 -14.72 12.43
N GLY A 70 -3.19 -14.14 11.35
CA GLY A 70 -2.80 -14.88 10.13
C GLY A 70 -3.95 -15.23 9.20
N LYS A 71 -5.18 -14.79 9.49
CA LYS A 71 -6.32 -14.95 8.58
C LYS A 71 -6.14 -14.00 7.39
N MET A 72 -6.58 -14.42 6.21
CA MET A 72 -6.55 -13.58 5.02
C MET A 72 -7.94 -13.61 4.38
N PRO A 73 -8.79 -12.61 4.66
CA PRO A 73 -10.06 -12.47 3.96
C PRO A 73 -9.83 -12.35 2.45
N PRO A 74 -10.78 -12.81 1.61
CA PRO A 74 -10.67 -12.68 0.17
C PRO A 74 -10.64 -11.21 -0.25
N CYS A 75 -9.98 -10.93 -1.37
CA CYS A 75 -9.97 -9.59 -1.97
C CYS A 75 -11.40 -9.04 -2.17
N ASN A 76 -11.63 -7.80 -1.72
CA ASN A 76 -12.85 -7.06 -2.00
C ASN A 76 -12.52 -5.62 -2.43
N MET A 77 -12.64 -5.34 -3.72
CA MET A 77 -12.42 -4.01 -4.30
C MET A 77 -13.70 -3.16 -4.37
N SER A 78 -14.87 -3.76 -4.09
CA SER A 78 -16.16 -3.09 -4.27
C SER A 78 -16.45 -2.11 -3.13
N GLY A 79 -16.90 -0.91 -3.51
CA GLY A 79 -17.31 0.14 -2.58
C GLY A 79 -16.17 0.73 -1.75
N LYS A 80 -14.91 0.56 -2.16
CA LYS A 80 -13.75 1.12 -1.45
C LYS A 80 -13.53 2.59 -1.84
N VAL A 81 -13.11 3.38 -0.86
CA VAL A 81 -12.86 4.82 -1.03
C VAL A 81 -11.37 5.01 -1.26
N VAL A 82 -11.01 5.61 -2.39
CA VAL A 82 -9.62 5.97 -2.71
C VAL A 82 -9.17 7.09 -1.77
N GLY A 83 -8.10 6.85 -1.01
CA GLY A 83 -7.49 7.82 -0.08
C GLY A 83 -6.23 8.49 -0.64
N ALA A 84 -5.51 7.79 -1.51
CA ALA A 84 -4.31 8.31 -2.18
C ALA A 84 -4.17 7.71 -3.59
N ASN A 85 -3.38 8.39 -4.44
CA ASN A 85 -3.02 7.88 -5.76
C ASN A 85 -1.50 8.09 -6.00
N ILE A 86 -0.81 7.01 -6.34
CA ILE A 86 0.61 7.04 -6.72
C ILE A 86 0.75 6.78 -8.22
N ARG A 87 1.81 7.32 -8.82
CA ARG A 87 2.09 7.17 -10.26
C ARG A 87 3.23 6.23 -10.57
N ASP A 88 4.20 6.17 -9.66
CA ASP A 88 5.41 5.38 -9.81
C ASP A 88 6.09 5.20 -8.44
N HIS A 89 7.17 4.44 -8.39
CA HIS A 89 8.07 4.28 -7.26
C HIS A 89 9.53 4.38 -7.70
N VAL A 90 10.44 4.59 -6.74
CA VAL A 90 11.87 4.67 -7.01
C VAL A 90 12.65 3.87 -5.97
N ASP A 91 13.67 3.17 -6.44
CA ASP A 91 14.68 2.57 -5.57
C ASP A 91 15.76 3.61 -5.26
N LEU A 92 16.06 3.75 -3.97
CA LEU A 92 17.17 4.57 -3.52
C LEU A 92 18.50 3.80 -3.65
N PRO A 93 19.62 4.51 -3.87
CA PRO A 93 20.94 3.89 -3.87
C PRO A 93 21.25 3.26 -2.50
N LYS A 94 22.13 2.25 -2.52
CA LYS A 94 22.64 1.59 -1.30
C LYS A 94 23.73 2.44 -0.63
N ASP A 95 23.38 3.68 -0.27
CA ASP A 95 24.26 4.67 0.36
C ASP A 95 23.45 5.43 1.43
N GLU A 96 23.87 5.28 2.70
CA GLU A 96 23.17 5.88 3.84
C GLU A 96 23.13 7.42 3.76
N ASN A 97 24.16 8.07 3.20
CA ASN A 97 24.18 9.52 3.09
C ASN A 97 23.22 10.03 2.01
N ALA A 98 22.90 9.21 1.02
CA ALA A 98 21.95 9.57 -0.04
C ALA A 98 20.49 9.33 0.37
N ILE A 99 20.26 8.46 1.37
CA ILE A 99 18.92 8.16 1.91
C ILE A 99 18.51 9.19 2.98
N ALA A 100 19.49 9.71 3.72
CA ALA A 100 19.30 10.62 4.86
C ALA A 100 18.80 12.02 4.48
#